data_AF-A0A1C4F7T8-F1
#
_entry.id   AF-A0A1C4F7T8-F1
#
_cell.length_a   1.000
_cell.length_b   1.000
_cell.length_c   1.000
_cell.angle_alpha   90.00
_cell.angle_beta   90.00
_cell.angle_gamma   90.00
#
_symmetry.space_group_name_H-M   'P 1'
#
loop_
_entity.id
_entity.type
_entity.pdbx_description
1 polymer ?
#
loop_
_entity_poly.entity_id
_entity_poly.type
_entity_poly.pdbx_seq_one_letter_code
_entity_poly.pdbx_strand_id
1 'polypeptide(L)'
;MSSTKISKSTDMKESRKVSPYDDRDKIEDTLLRSYISEKEILITYYKDSYFPTSYMTVIELNPLKRSLVCIDAFDRKHTFSVIDIIDAR
;
A
#
# COMPACT_ATOMS: atom_id res chain seq x y z
N MET A 1 -0.58 -14.62 56.15
CA MET A 1 -1.56 -13.74 55.49
C MET A 1 -0.84 -12.42 55.26
N SER A 2 -0.64 -11.88 54.05
CA SER A 2 -1.46 -11.90 52.85
C SER A 2 -0.57 -11.84 51.61
N SER A 3 -1.00 -12.55 50.56
CA SER A 3 -0.41 -12.50 49.22
C SER A 3 -0.94 -11.27 48.48
N THR A 4 -0.07 -10.40 48.00
CA THR A 4 -0.45 -9.38 47.00
C THR A 4 -0.15 -9.95 45.62
N LYS A 5 -1.21 -10.33 44.90
CA LYS A 5 -1.15 -10.76 43.49
C LYS A 5 -0.85 -9.53 42.63
N ILE A 6 0.31 -9.52 41.97
CA ILE A 6 0.60 -8.58 40.88
C ILE A 6 -0.21 -9.04 39.68
N SER A 7 -1.14 -8.19 39.24
CA SER A 7 -1.93 -8.38 38.04
C SER A 7 -1.03 -8.38 36.81
N LYS A 8 -1.10 -9.47 36.06
CA LYS A 8 -0.47 -9.67 34.77
C LYS A 8 -1.06 -8.65 33.79
N SER A 9 -0.27 -7.68 33.34
CA SER A 9 -0.62 -6.83 32.19
C SER A 9 -0.64 -7.72 30.96
N THR A 10 -1.83 -8.16 30.58
CA THR A 10 -2.04 -8.81 29.29
C THR A 10 -1.90 -7.73 28.23
N ASP A 11 -0.82 -7.79 27.45
CA ASP A 11 -0.74 -7.15 26.14
C ASP A 11 -1.88 -7.69 25.29
N MET A 12 -3.03 -7.01 25.35
CA MET A 12 -4.05 -7.13 24.32
C MET A 12 -3.41 -6.52 23.09
N LYS A 13 -2.82 -7.38 22.25
CA LYS A 13 -2.57 -7.07 20.84
C LYS A 13 -3.94 -6.76 20.25
N GLU A 14 -4.31 -5.49 20.32
CA GLU A 14 -5.51 -4.95 19.74
C GLU A 14 -5.42 -5.28 18.25
N SER A 15 -6.17 -6.31 17.87
CA SER A 15 -6.45 -6.59 16.47
C SER A 15 -7.26 -5.40 16.00
N ARG A 16 -6.57 -4.32 15.63
CA ARG A 16 -7.17 -3.18 14.94
C ARG A 16 -7.94 -3.82 13.80
N LYS A 17 -9.26 -3.75 13.84
CA LYS A 17 -10.12 -4.15 12.73
C LYS A 17 -9.70 -3.24 11.58
N VAL A 18 -8.78 -3.73 10.76
CA VAL A 18 -8.28 -3.02 9.59
C VAL A 18 -9.46 -2.83 8.68
N SER A 19 -9.90 -1.58 8.54
CA SER A 19 -10.99 -1.28 7.63
C SER A 19 -10.48 -1.43 6.19
N PRO A 20 -11.32 -1.83 5.22
CA PRO A 20 -10.92 -1.80 3.81
C PRO A 20 -10.48 -0.41 3.30
N TYR A 21 -10.81 0.66 4.05
CA TYR A 21 -10.34 2.01 3.76
C TYR A 21 -8.91 2.24 4.28
N ASP A 22 -8.55 1.67 5.42
CA ASP A 22 -7.20 1.77 5.99
C ASP A 22 -6.16 1.17 5.04
N ASP A 23 -6.53 0.15 4.27
CA ASP A 23 -5.63 -0.46 3.29
C ASP A 23 -5.47 0.40 2.04
N ARG A 24 -6.51 1.13 1.63
CA ARG A 24 -6.42 2.10 0.52
C ARG A 24 -5.55 3.30 0.89
N ASP A 25 -5.72 3.85 2.08
CA ASP A 25 -4.93 4.99 2.54
C ASP A 25 -3.44 4.63 2.62
N LYS A 26 -3.10 3.41 3.04
CA LYS A 26 -1.72 2.91 3.02
C LYS A 26 -1.17 2.77 1.61
N ILE A 27 -1.96 2.28 0.65
CA ILE A 27 -1.53 2.18 -0.75
C ILE A 27 -1.23 3.57 -1.29
N GLU A 28 -2.13 4.54 -1.08
CA GLU A 28 -1.93 5.93 -1.53
C GLU A 28 -0.70 6.57 -0.88
N ASP A 29 -0.48 6.37 0.42
CA ASP A 29 0.71 6.87 1.13
C ASP A 29 1.99 6.22 0.61
N THR A 30 2.02 4.91 0.37
CA THR A 30 3.17 4.22 -0.24
C THR A 30 3.47 4.75 -1.64
N LEU A 31 2.46 4.90 -2.50
CA LEU A 31 2.63 5.43 -3.85
C LEU A 31 3.17 6.87 -3.84
N LEU A 32 2.68 7.71 -2.92
CA LEU A 32 3.17 9.08 -2.77
C LEU A 32 4.63 9.11 -2.28
N ARG A 33 4.98 8.28 -1.30
CA ARG A 33 6.36 8.17 -0.81
C ARG A 33 7.30 7.65 -1.89
N SER A 34 6.88 6.65 -2.66
CA SER A 34 7.71 6.10 -3.74
C SER A 34 7.94 7.14 -4.83
N TYR A 35 6.92 7.93 -5.19
CA TYR A 35 7.05 9.03 -6.14
C TYR A 35 8.03 10.10 -5.65
N ILE A 36 7.90 10.57 -4.40
CA ILE A 36 8.80 11.60 -3.85
C ILE A 36 10.24 11.10 -3.71
N SER A 37 10.43 9.82 -3.40
CA SER A 37 11.75 9.22 -3.21
C SER A 37 12.34 8.58 -4.48
N GLU A 38 11.60 8.63 -5.60
CA GLU A 38 11.96 7.95 -6.86
C GLU A 38 12.30 6.46 -6.67
N LYS A 39 11.68 5.82 -5.67
CA LYS A 39 11.97 4.45 -5.29
C LYS A 39 11.13 3.46 -6.10
N GLU A 40 11.78 2.43 -6.63
CA GLU A 40 11.11 1.27 -7.21
C GLU A 40 10.36 0.49 -6.11
N ILE A 41 9.09 0.19 -6.37
CA ILE A 41 8.19 -0.54 -5.45
C ILE A 41 7.50 -1.68 -6.19
N LEU A 42 7.06 -2.68 -5.44
CA LEU A 42 6.30 -3.79 -5.98
C LEU A 42 4.81 -3.43 -6.00
N ILE A 43 4.22 -3.36 -7.19
CA ILE A 43 2.82 -3.00 -7.40
C ILE A 43 2.04 -4.23 -7.87
N THR A 44 0.94 -4.54 -7.18
CA THR A 44 -0.08 -5.50 -7.65
C THR A 44 -1.31 -4.74 -8.12
N TYR A 45 -1.78 -5.01 -9.33
CA TYR A 45 -2.90 -4.30 -9.94
C TYR A 45 -3.88 -5.23 -10.63
N TYR A 46 -5.12 -4.81 -10.79
CA TYR A 46 -6.12 -5.53 -11.57
C TYR A 46 -5.93 -5.29 -13.06
N LYS A 47 -5.88 -6.37 -13.85
CA LYS A 47 -5.85 -6.30 -15.32
C LYS A 47 -6.48 -7.54 -15.93
N ASP A 48 -7.51 -7.35 -16.76
CA ASP A 48 -8.13 -8.41 -17.56
C ASP A 48 -8.52 -9.67 -16.75
N SER A 49 -9.08 -9.50 -15.55
CA SER A 49 -9.42 -10.59 -14.60
C SER A 49 -8.23 -11.28 -13.91
N TYR A 50 -7.03 -10.73 -14.03
CA TYR A 50 -5.84 -11.17 -13.31
C TYR A 50 -5.33 -10.08 -12.36
N PHE A 51 -4.39 -10.47 -11.50
CA PHE A 51 -3.69 -9.57 -10.58
C PHE A 51 -2.17 -9.63 -10.80
N PRO A 52 -1.65 -9.05 -11.90
CA PRO A 52 -0.20 -9.02 -12.11
C PRO A 52 0.50 -8.25 -10.99
N THR A 53 1.71 -8.68 -10.67
CA THR A 53 2.60 -8.01 -9.73
C THR A 53 3.92 -7.69 -10.42
N SER A 54 4.40 -6.45 -10.32
CA SER A 54 5.62 -6.02 -11.00
C SER A 54 6.32 -4.91 -10.23
N TYR A 55 7.65 -4.89 -10.30
CA TYR A 55 8.46 -3.79 -9.80
C TYR A 55 8.36 -2.61 -10.77
N MET A 56 8.01 -1.45 -10.23
CA MET A 56 7.83 -0.24 -11.01
C MET A 56 8.19 1.01 -10.20
N THR A 57 8.61 2.05 -10.90
CA THR A 57 8.82 3.38 -10.34
C THR A 57 7.66 4.29 -10.73
N VAL A 58 7.04 4.95 -9.75
CA VAL A 58 5.99 5.94 -9.99
C VAL A 58 6.64 7.22 -10.48
N ILE A 59 6.30 7.67 -11.70
CA ILE A 59 6.90 8.85 -12.34
C ILE A 59 5.94 10.03 -12.46
N GLU A 60 4.63 9.79 -12.35
CA GLU A 60 3.63 10.86 -12.30
C GLU A 60 2.47 10.44 -11.37
N LEU A 61 1.97 11.38 -10.57
CA LEU A 61 0.79 11.21 -9.73
C LEU A 61 -0.21 12.34 -9.97
N ASN A 62 -1.47 12.00 -10.17
CA ASN A 62 -2.58 12.94 -10.22
C ASN A 62 -3.58 12.64 -9.09
N PRO A 63 -3.49 13.34 -7.94
CA PRO A 63 -4.39 13.12 -6.81
C PRO A 63 -5.86 13.42 -7.14
N LEU A 64 -6.13 14.41 -8.01
CA LEU A 64 -7.49 14.81 -8.37
C LEU A 64 -8.18 13.74 -9.24
N LYS A 65 -7.44 13.15 -10.18
CA LYS A 65 -7.94 12.07 -11.05
C LYS A 65 -7.78 10.68 -10.44
N ARG A 66 -7.12 10.57 -9.28
CA ARG A 66 -6.68 9.31 -8.67
C ARG A 66 -6.03 8.39 -9.70
N SER A 67 -5.10 8.94 -10.47
CA SER A 67 -4.37 8.19 -11.50
C SER A 67 -2.87 8.37 -11.33
N LEU A 68 -2.11 7.37 -11.75
CA LEU A 68 -0.66 7.43 -11.73
C LEU A 68 -0.05 6.85 -13.01
N VAL A 69 1.16 7.28 -13.31
CA VAL A 69 2.00 6.71 -14.37
C VAL A 69 3.21 6.07 -13.71
N CYS A 70 3.46 4.81 -14.05
CA CYS A 70 4.61 4.03 -13.64
C CYS A 70 5.50 3.71 -14.83
N ILE A 71 6.78 3.48 -14.57
CA ILE A 71 7.71 2.85 -15.52
C ILE A 71 8.17 1.52 -14.94
N ASP A 72 8.12 0.45 -15.73
CA ASP A 72 8.62 -0.86 -15.33
C ASP A 72 10.12 -1.03 -15.63
N ALA A 73 10.70 -2.16 -15.20
CA ALA A 73 12.11 -2.50 -15.45
C ALA A 73 12.50 -2.63 -16.95
N PHE A 74 11.53 -2.57 -17.86
CA PHE A 74 11.74 -2.60 -19.31
C PHE A 74 11.48 -1.23 -19.97
N ASP A 75 11.51 -0.15 -19.19
CA ASP A 75 11.23 1.22 -19.62
C ASP A 75 9.82 1.42 -20.21
N ARG A 76 8.88 0.51 -19.93
CA ARG A 76 7.50 0.64 -20.43
C ARG A 76 6.69 1.44 -19.45
N LYS A 77 5.98 2.43 -19.99
CA LYS A 77 5.05 3.24 -19.21
C LYS A 77 3.70 2.54 -19.07
N HIS A 78 3.19 2.54 -17.85
CA HIS A 78 1.87 2.02 -17.49
C HIS A 78 1.06 3.13 -16.82
N THR A 79 -0.20 3.27 -17.20
CA THR A 79 -1.12 4.21 -16.56
C THR A 79 -2.16 3.43 -15.78
N PHE A 80 -2.34 3.78 -14.51
CA PHE A 80 -3.28 3.11 -13.62
C PHE A 80 -4.24 4.12 -12.98
N SER A 81 -5.48 3.69 -12.77
CA SER A 81 -6.31 4.27 -11.71
C SER A 81 -5.84 3.70 -10.38
N VAL A 82 -5.79 4.52 -9.33
CA VAL A 82 -5.43 4.08 -7.98
C VAL A 82 -6.39 2.99 -7.49
N ILE A 83 -7.65 3.00 -7.95
CA ILE A 83 -8.62 1.95 -7.58
C ILE A 83 -8.27 0.57 -8.14
N ASP A 84 -7.48 0.52 -9.22
CA ASP A 84 -7.03 -0.73 -9.84
C ASP A 84 -5.79 -1.28 -9.13
N ILE A 85 -5.16 -0.50 -8.24
CA ILE A 85 -4.03 -0.95 -7.43
C ILE A 85 -4.57 -1.73 -6.22
N ILE A 86 -4.15 -2.98 -6.12
CA ILE A 86 -4.54 -3.92 -5.07
C ILE A 86 -3.55 -3.87 -3.90
N ASP A 87 -2.26 -3.69 -4.17
CA ASP A 87 -1.20 -3.60 -3.17
C ASP A 87 0.02 -2.83 -3.69
N ALA A 88 0.74 -2.15 -2.79
CA ALA A 88 1.96 -1.39 -3.07
C ALA A 88 2.92 -1.45 -1.87
N ARG A 89 4.17 -1.90 -2.10
CA ARG A 89 5.17 -2.10 -1.02
C ARG A 89 6.62 -2.01 -1.49
#